data_AF-A0A498H2R3-F1
#
_entry.id   AF-A0A498H2R3-F1
#
_cell.length_a   1.000
_cell.length_b   1.000
_cell.length_c   1.000
_cell.angle_alpha   90.00
_cell.angle_beta   90.00
_cell.angle_gamma   90.00
#
_symmetry.space_group_name_H-M   'P 1'
#
loop_
_entity.id
_entity.type
_entity.pdbx_description
1 polymer ?
#
loop_
_entity_poly.entity_id
_entity_poly.type
_entity_poly.pdbx_seq_one_letter_code
_entity_poly.pdbx_strand_id
1 'polypeptide(L)'
;MLMLVVTLIIAAVVSGFAGDLASSQKKTPTITMTTEIVNTGYYYGSGMTMRVISVSEPIPTSDVKIVIDWTAKNGEKNSTVVLPNVNNVNYGSYLFPAPFATGPGVESFGMNNVKTVDQHFGNYTLTAGTLMRAYPAGAWGPNSDESYGGYGVTTPTYEYKDGTGFTADTDMDFIQGVLGKNWNNLHEGDVVNVRLVHTPSGKVIYNEEVKVRGL
;
A
#
# COMPACT_ATOMS: atom_id res chain seq x y z
N MET A 1 57.82 -12.72 16.54
CA MET A 1 56.71 -13.69 16.73
C MET A 1 55.45 -13.09 17.34
N LEU A 2 55.53 -12.13 18.28
CA LEU A 2 54.36 -11.58 18.97
C LEU A 2 53.35 -10.84 18.06
N MET A 3 53.84 -10.01 17.13
CA MET A 3 53.00 -9.20 16.25
C MET A 3 52.08 -10.04 15.34
N LEU A 4 52.54 -11.22 14.92
CA LEU A 4 51.84 -12.10 13.98
C LEU A 4 50.66 -12.84 14.63
N VAL A 5 50.79 -13.17 15.91
CA VAL A 5 49.72 -13.80 16.70
C VAL A 5 48.57 -12.83 16.93
N VAL A 6 48.88 -11.57 17.24
CA VAL A 6 47.85 -10.53 17.48
C VAL A 6 47.03 -10.25 16.22
N THR A 7 47.66 -10.18 15.04
CA THR A 7 46.93 -10.00 13.77
C THR A 7 46.02 -11.18 13.45
N LEU A 8 46.47 -12.42 13.67
CA LEU A 8 45.65 -13.61 13.47
C LEU A 8 44.42 -13.64 14.39
N ILE A 9 44.59 -13.27 15.66
CA ILE A 9 43.49 -13.21 16.63
C ILE A 9 42.49 -12.12 16.23
N ILE A 10 42.96 -10.92 15.88
CA ILE A 10 42.06 -9.83 15.47
C ILE A 10 41.32 -10.20 14.18
N ALA A 11 41.99 -10.79 13.20
CA ALA A 11 41.33 -11.24 11.96
C ALA A 11 40.24 -12.29 12.24
N ALA A 12 40.50 -13.28 13.10
CA ALA A 12 39.53 -14.31 13.46
C ALA A 12 38.31 -13.74 14.21
N VAL A 13 38.54 -12.79 15.12
CA VAL A 13 37.46 -12.12 15.85
C VAL A 13 36.62 -11.26 14.91
N VAL A 14 37.25 -10.45 14.04
CA VAL A 14 36.53 -9.63 13.05
C VAL A 14 35.77 -10.48 12.03
N SER A 15 36.34 -11.62 11.60
CA SER A 15 35.65 -12.58 10.71
C SER A 15 34.51 -13.32 11.41
N GLY A 16 34.65 -13.64 12.71
CA GLY A 16 33.56 -14.21 13.52
C GLY A 16 32.39 -13.24 13.66
N PHE A 17 32.67 -11.97 13.97
CA PHE A 17 31.64 -10.93 14.05
C PHE A 17 30.97 -10.64 12.70
N ALA A 18 31.73 -10.62 11.59
CA ALA A 18 31.16 -10.44 10.25
C ALA A 18 30.33 -11.65 9.78
N GLY A 19 30.74 -12.87 10.14
CA GLY A 19 30.02 -14.10 9.84
C GLY A 19 28.68 -14.19 10.59
N ASP A 20 28.65 -13.76 11.85
CA ASP A 20 27.44 -13.77 12.70
C ASP A 20 26.47 -12.61 12.34
N LEU A 21 27.01 -11.47 11.87
CA LEU A 21 26.19 -10.39 11.33
C LEU A 21 25.61 -10.73 9.94
N ALA A 22 26.31 -11.53 9.14
CA ALA A 22 25.83 -12.00 7.85
C ALA A 22 24.80 -13.14 7.97
N SER A 23 24.87 -13.97 9.02
CA SER A 23 23.95 -15.08 9.26
C SER A 23 22.59 -14.65 9.85
N SER A 24 22.52 -13.48 10.48
CA SER A 24 21.30 -12.96 11.12
C SER A 24 20.33 -12.21 10.18
N GLN A 25 20.74 -11.90 8.95
CA GLN A 25 19.85 -11.24 7.98
C GLN A 25 19.00 -12.26 7.22
N LYS A 26 17.68 -12.28 7.46
CA LYS A 26 16.73 -13.13 6.71
C LYS A 26 16.87 -12.87 5.22
N LYS A 27 16.90 -13.94 4.42
CA LYS A 27 16.94 -13.86 2.95
C LYS A 27 15.84 -12.92 2.47
N THR A 28 16.22 -11.96 1.63
CA THR A 28 15.28 -10.96 1.10
C THR A 28 14.61 -11.53 -0.14
N PRO A 29 13.27 -11.67 -0.17
CA PRO A 29 12.57 -12.11 -1.37
C PRO A 29 12.62 -11.02 -2.44
N THR A 30 12.48 -11.40 -3.70
CA THR A 30 12.30 -10.47 -4.81
C THR A 30 10.85 -10.50 -5.30
N ILE A 31 10.37 -9.35 -5.76
CA ILE A 31 9.03 -9.18 -6.30
C ILE A 31 9.08 -8.28 -7.53
N THR A 32 8.28 -8.63 -8.54
CA THR A 32 7.98 -7.78 -9.69
C THR A 32 6.49 -7.48 -9.64
N MET A 33 6.14 -6.21 -9.78
CA MET A 33 4.77 -5.72 -9.66
C MET A 33 4.57 -4.56 -10.62
N THR A 34 3.33 -4.33 -11.03
CA THR A 34 2.94 -3.09 -11.71
C THR A 34 1.99 -2.33 -10.81
N THR A 35 2.22 -1.03 -10.63
CA THR A 35 1.30 -0.16 -9.90
C THR A 35 0.66 0.85 -10.82
N GLU A 36 -0.63 1.06 -10.63
CA GLU A 36 -1.42 2.04 -11.37
C GLU A 36 -2.19 2.90 -10.37
N ILE A 37 -2.12 4.22 -10.56
CA ILE A 37 -2.90 5.20 -9.81
C ILE A 37 -3.69 6.02 -10.82
N VAL A 38 -5.01 6.03 -10.65
CA VAL A 38 -5.94 6.82 -11.47
C VAL A 38 -6.70 7.76 -10.55
N ASN A 39 -6.73 9.04 -10.90
CA ASN A 39 -7.61 10.01 -10.28
C ASN A 39 -8.38 10.76 -11.36
N THR A 40 -9.65 10.42 -11.49
CA THR A 40 -10.57 11.03 -12.46
C THR A 40 -11.33 12.22 -11.88
N GLY A 41 -11.17 12.51 -10.58
CA GLY A 41 -12.06 13.40 -9.82
C GLY A 41 -13.40 12.77 -9.46
N TYR A 42 -13.65 11.53 -9.90
CA TYR A 42 -14.88 10.75 -9.69
C TYR A 42 -14.55 9.46 -8.95
N TYR A 43 -15.32 9.05 -7.92
CA TYR A 43 -15.04 7.79 -7.23
C TYR A 43 -14.97 6.60 -8.19
N TYR A 44 -15.85 6.58 -9.19
CA TYR A 44 -15.87 5.53 -10.19
C TYR A 44 -14.72 5.73 -11.17
N GLY A 45 -13.84 4.72 -11.25
CA GLY A 45 -12.65 4.76 -12.10
C GLY A 45 -11.41 5.34 -11.41
N SER A 46 -11.55 6.00 -10.26
CA SER A 46 -10.40 6.37 -9.44
C SER A 46 -9.95 5.20 -8.56
N GLY A 47 -8.66 5.12 -8.28
CA GLY A 47 -8.12 4.06 -7.45
C GLY A 47 -6.61 3.87 -7.57
N MET A 48 -6.09 3.04 -6.69
CA MET A 48 -4.75 2.46 -6.78
C MET A 48 -4.88 0.95 -6.96
N THR A 49 -4.16 0.39 -7.92
CA THR A 49 -4.02 -1.06 -8.07
C THR A 49 -2.55 -1.44 -8.10
N MET A 50 -2.22 -2.55 -7.44
CA MET A 50 -0.88 -3.12 -7.45
C MET A 50 -0.99 -4.60 -7.79
N ARG A 51 -0.47 -5.00 -8.95
CA ARG A 51 -0.59 -6.36 -9.48
C ARG A 51 0.74 -7.07 -9.42
N VAL A 52 0.82 -8.12 -8.62
CA VAL A 52 2.03 -8.94 -8.50
C VAL A 52 2.20 -9.78 -9.77
N ILE A 53 3.31 -9.57 -10.47
CA ILE A 53 3.66 -10.29 -11.69
C ILE A 53 4.42 -11.57 -11.35
N SER A 54 5.40 -11.48 -10.44
CA SER A 54 6.20 -12.62 -10.01
C SER A 54 6.82 -12.38 -8.64
N VAL A 55 7.11 -13.46 -7.91
CA VAL A 55 7.87 -13.45 -6.65
C VAL A 55 8.91 -14.58 -6.67
N SER A 56 10.04 -14.41 -5.99
CA SER A 56 11.02 -15.51 -5.82
C SER A 56 10.54 -16.62 -4.89
N GLU A 57 9.66 -16.25 -3.96
CA GLU A 57 9.00 -17.11 -2.98
C GLU A 57 7.74 -16.39 -2.47
N PRO A 58 6.70 -17.08 -1.98
CA PRO A 58 5.52 -16.43 -1.42
C PRO A 58 5.89 -15.46 -0.30
N ILE A 59 5.35 -14.23 -0.33
CA ILE A 59 5.69 -13.18 0.64
C ILE A 59 4.46 -12.85 1.49
N PRO A 60 4.38 -13.28 2.76
CA PRO A 60 3.29 -12.91 3.65
C PRO A 60 3.22 -11.39 3.83
N THR A 61 2.04 -10.79 3.71
CA THR A 61 1.92 -9.34 3.90
C THR A 61 2.14 -8.89 5.34
N SER A 62 2.04 -9.79 6.31
CA SER A 62 2.49 -9.56 7.69
C SER A 62 3.97 -9.19 7.81
N ASP A 63 4.79 -9.60 6.84
CA ASP A 63 6.23 -9.30 6.74
C ASP A 63 6.51 -8.09 5.81
N VAL A 64 5.48 -7.33 5.41
CA VAL A 64 5.61 -6.20 4.48
C VAL A 64 4.96 -4.95 5.04
N LYS A 65 5.61 -3.81 4.88
CA LYS A 65 4.98 -2.49 5.01
C LYS A 65 5.02 -1.75 3.67
N ILE A 66 4.01 -0.93 3.41
CA ILE A 66 3.96 -0.06 2.23
C ILE A 66 4.34 1.35 2.66
N VAL A 67 5.20 2.00 1.89
CA VAL A 67 5.58 3.40 2.10
C VAL A 67 5.23 4.17 0.83
N ILE A 68 4.43 5.22 1.01
CA ILE A 68 3.94 6.08 -0.05
C ILE A 68 4.40 7.51 0.22
N ASP A 69 4.97 8.16 -0.79
CA ASP A 69 5.38 9.56 -0.72
C ASP A 69 5.05 10.29 -2.02
N TRP A 70 4.44 11.47 -1.92
CA TRP A 70 4.15 12.28 -3.09
C TRP A 70 4.15 13.78 -2.77
N THR A 71 4.33 14.58 -3.81
CA THR A 71 4.13 16.03 -3.80
C THR A 71 3.34 16.38 -5.04
N ALA A 72 2.12 16.87 -4.86
CA ALA A 72 1.26 17.32 -5.94
C ALA A 72 1.79 18.64 -6.52
N LYS A 73 1.41 18.97 -7.75
CA LYS A 73 1.81 20.23 -8.42
C LYS A 73 1.42 21.48 -7.65
N ASN A 74 0.31 21.43 -6.90
CA ASN A 74 -0.14 22.56 -6.06
C ASN A 74 0.70 22.73 -4.78
N GLY A 75 1.69 21.87 -4.55
CA GLY A 75 2.58 21.91 -3.39
C GLY A 75 2.13 21.06 -2.21
N GLU A 76 0.93 20.47 -2.26
CA GLU A 76 0.44 19.53 -1.25
C GLU A 76 1.34 18.30 -1.18
N LYS A 77 1.59 17.79 0.02
CA LYS A 77 2.49 16.66 0.23
C LYS A 77 1.87 15.65 1.17
N ASN A 78 2.23 14.40 0.94
CA ASN A 78 1.89 13.35 1.87
C ASN A 78 3.01 12.32 1.96
N SER A 79 3.14 11.73 3.15
CA SER A 79 3.97 10.57 3.42
C SER A 79 3.18 9.62 4.32
N THR A 80 2.91 8.42 3.83
CA THR A 80 2.12 7.40 4.55
C THR A 80 2.92 6.11 4.67
N VAL A 81 2.88 5.51 5.86
CA VAL A 81 3.39 4.17 6.12
C VAL A 81 2.21 3.28 6.48
N VAL A 82 1.88 2.33 5.61
CA VAL A 82 0.83 1.35 5.84
C VAL A 82 1.46 0.11 6.48
N LEU A 83 0.96 -0.24 7.66
CA LEU A 83 1.44 -1.38 8.44
C LEU A 83 0.45 -2.56 8.34
N PRO A 84 0.95 -3.80 8.35
CA PRO A 84 0.09 -4.98 8.31
C PRO A 84 -0.74 -5.07 9.59
N ASN A 85 -2.00 -5.48 9.46
CA ASN A 85 -2.96 -5.65 10.56
C ASN A 85 -3.21 -4.39 11.40
N VAL A 86 -2.91 -3.21 10.86
CA VAL A 86 -3.23 -1.92 11.48
C VAL A 86 -4.31 -1.24 10.66
N ASN A 87 -5.41 -0.87 11.31
CA ASN A 87 -6.50 -0.17 10.65
C ASN A 87 -6.03 1.22 10.20
N ASN A 88 -6.15 1.47 8.90
CA ASN A 88 -5.90 2.76 8.24
C ASN A 88 -7.13 3.26 7.49
N VAL A 89 -8.26 2.55 7.61
CA VAL A 89 -9.55 2.94 7.06
C VAL A 89 -10.54 3.04 8.21
N ASN A 90 -11.30 4.13 8.22
CA ASN A 90 -12.49 4.30 9.05
C ASN A 90 -13.63 4.76 8.14
N TYR A 91 -14.50 3.85 7.76
CA TYR A 91 -15.59 4.13 6.83
C TYR A 91 -16.92 3.79 7.51
N GLY A 92 -17.64 4.82 7.95
CA GLY A 92 -18.81 4.66 8.81
C GLY A 92 -18.45 3.98 10.13
N SER A 93 -18.96 2.75 10.35
CA SER A 93 -18.65 1.93 11.54
C SER A 93 -17.57 0.88 11.29
N TYR A 94 -17.01 0.84 10.08
CA TYR A 94 -16.05 -0.19 9.69
C TYR A 94 -14.61 0.29 9.81
N LEU A 95 -13.78 -0.57 10.42
CA LEU A 95 -12.34 -0.35 10.56
C LEU A 95 -11.60 -1.48 9.85
N PHE A 96 -10.75 -1.13 8.89
CA PHE A 96 -10.06 -2.12 8.06
C PHE A 96 -8.57 -1.77 7.85
N PRO A 97 -7.70 -2.79 7.74
CA PRO A 97 -6.38 -2.66 7.13
C PRO A 97 -6.48 -2.76 5.60
N ALA A 98 -6.31 -1.64 4.91
CA ALA A 98 -6.18 -1.53 3.46
C ALA A 98 -4.68 -1.44 3.06
N PRO A 99 -4.30 -1.77 1.80
CA PRO A 99 -5.15 -2.14 0.67
C PRO A 99 -5.74 -3.54 0.83
N PHE A 100 -6.85 -3.80 0.13
CA PHE A 100 -7.40 -5.15 0.08
C PHE A 100 -6.82 -5.95 -1.06
N ALA A 101 -6.72 -7.27 -0.89
CA ALA A 101 -6.29 -8.17 -1.95
C ALA A 101 -7.43 -9.03 -2.52
N THR A 102 -7.19 -9.49 -3.74
CA THR A 102 -7.96 -10.51 -4.46
C THR A 102 -7.00 -11.41 -5.23
N GLY A 103 -7.49 -12.58 -5.65
CA GLY A 103 -6.71 -13.54 -6.44
C GLY A 103 -5.84 -14.47 -5.58
N PRO A 104 -4.81 -15.10 -6.18
CA PRO A 104 -3.92 -16.03 -5.49
C PRO A 104 -3.33 -15.45 -4.20
N GLY A 105 -3.23 -16.30 -3.16
CA GLY A 105 -2.71 -15.92 -1.85
C GLY A 105 -3.72 -15.27 -0.91
N VAL A 106 -4.98 -15.13 -1.34
CA VAL A 106 -6.14 -14.76 -0.51
C VAL A 106 -7.03 -16.01 -0.36
N GLU A 107 -7.29 -16.44 0.87
CA GLU A 107 -7.99 -17.71 1.13
C GLU A 107 -9.51 -17.62 0.90
N SER A 108 -10.15 -16.59 1.46
CA SER A 108 -11.57 -16.32 1.27
C SER A 108 -11.79 -14.95 0.66
N PHE A 109 -12.75 -14.85 -0.25
CA PHE A 109 -13.06 -13.62 -0.98
C PHE A 109 -14.50 -13.17 -0.72
N GLY A 110 -14.62 -11.96 -0.17
CA GLY A 110 -15.86 -11.21 -0.13
C GLY A 110 -15.94 -10.18 -1.27
N MET A 111 -17.15 -10.02 -1.82
CA MET A 111 -17.45 -9.03 -2.85
C MET A 111 -17.98 -7.72 -2.25
N ASN A 112 -17.92 -6.64 -3.03
CA ASN A 112 -18.50 -5.33 -2.67
C ASN A 112 -17.88 -4.79 -1.36
N ASN A 113 -18.67 -4.15 -0.48
CA ASN A 113 -18.17 -3.63 0.80
C ASN A 113 -18.07 -4.70 1.91
N VAL A 114 -18.36 -5.96 1.60
CA VAL A 114 -18.19 -7.08 2.53
C VAL A 114 -16.83 -7.69 2.28
N LYS A 115 -15.82 -7.22 3.01
CA LYS A 115 -14.47 -7.78 2.96
C LYS A 115 -14.31 -8.85 4.01
N THR A 116 -13.74 -9.98 3.61
CA THR A 116 -13.32 -11.02 4.56
C THR A 116 -11.98 -10.61 5.17
N VAL A 117 -11.70 -11.12 6.37
CA VAL A 117 -10.45 -10.84 7.11
C VAL A 117 -9.22 -11.22 6.28
N ASP A 118 -9.33 -12.26 5.44
CA ASP A 118 -8.26 -12.73 4.56
C ASP A 118 -7.90 -11.73 3.45
N GLN A 119 -8.80 -10.79 3.13
CA GLN A 119 -8.51 -9.72 2.18
C GLN A 119 -7.76 -8.55 2.79
N HIS A 120 -7.68 -8.46 4.13
CA HIS A 120 -7.07 -7.34 4.83
C HIS A 120 -5.56 -7.36 4.72
N PHE A 121 -4.95 -6.18 4.61
CA PHE A 121 -3.49 -6.06 4.56
C PHE A 121 -2.86 -6.62 5.85
N GLY A 122 -2.00 -7.63 5.71
CA GLY A 122 -1.44 -8.40 6.81
C GLY A 122 -1.93 -9.86 6.88
N ASN A 123 -3.01 -10.21 6.16
CA ASN A 123 -3.63 -11.54 6.21
C ASN A 123 -3.57 -12.33 4.90
N TYR A 124 -2.99 -11.78 3.85
CA TYR A 124 -2.80 -12.49 2.58
C TYR A 124 -1.32 -12.61 2.22
N THR A 125 -1.03 -13.49 1.27
CA THR A 125 0.32 -13.74 0.76
C THR A 125 0.48 -13.21 -0.66
N LEU A 126 1.53 -12.44 -0.91
CA LEU A 126 1.87 -11.98 -2.25
C LEU A 126 2.44 -13.14 -3.05
N THR A 127 1.73 -13.50 -4.12
CA THR A 127 2.12 -14.51 -5.11
C THR A 127 1.82 -13.98 -6.50
N ALA A 128 2.32 -14.64 -7.55
CA ALA A 128 2.00 -14.23 -8.92
C ALA A 128 0.48 -14.20 -9.14
N GLY A 129 -0.04 -13.05 -9.58
CA GLY A 129 -1.47 -12.82 -9.78
C GLY A 129 -2.22 -12.19 -8.61
N THR A 130 -1.62 -12.05 -7.42
CA THR A 130 -2.23 -11.29 -6.32
C THR A 130 -2.46 -9.85 -6.77
N LEU A 131 -3.70 -9.36 -6.60
CA LEU A 131 -4.09 -7.99 -6.93
C LEU A 131 -4.48 -7.26 -5.67
N MET A 132 -3.70 -6.24 -5.29
CA MET A 132 -4.04 -5.33 -4.21
C MET A 132 -4.74 -4.09 -4.77
N ARG A 133 -5.75 -3.58 -4.07
CA ARG A 133 -6.55 -2.44 -4.50
C ARG A 133 -6.95 -1.55 -3.35
N ALA A 134 -6.90 -0.25 -3.61
CA ALA A 134 -7.51 0.80 -2.81
C ALA A 134 -8.32 1.71 -3.73
N TYR A 135 -9.49 2.15 -3.27
CA TYR A 135 -10.41 2.96 -4.07
C TYR A 135 -11.18 3.92 -3.15
N PRO A 136 -11.60 5.08 -3.65
CA PRO A 136 -12.34 6.02 -2.83
C PRO A 136 -13.74 5.54 -2.50
N ALA A 137 -14.25 6.06 -1.38
CA ALA A 137 -15.65 5.99 -1.04
C ALA A 137 -16.49 6.71 -2.08
N GLY A 138 -17.67 6.17 -2.33
CA GLY A 138 -18.67 6.77 -3.20
C GLY A 138 -19.92 5.92 -3.19
N ALA A 139 -20.86 6.32 -4.01
CA ALA A 139 -22.15 5.69 -4.06
C ALA A 139 -22.14 4.37 -4.86
N TRP A 140 -23.19 3.57 -4.70
CA TRP A 140 -23.32 2.27 -5.35
C TRP A 140 -23.63 2.40 -6.85
N GLY A 141 -22.59 2.54 -7.67
CA GLY A 141 -22.70 2.54 -9.13
C GLY A 141 -22.86 3.94 -9.77
N PRO A 142 -22.74 4.04 -11.10
CA PRO A 142 -22.49 5.30 -11.80
C PRO A 142 -23.68 6.29 -11.84
N ASN A 143 -24.86 5.89 -11.35
CA ASN A 143 -26.09 6.68 -11.31
C ASN A 143 -26.56 6.87 -9.87
N SER A 144 -25.65 7.40 -9.07
CA SER A 144 -25.77 7.54 -7.64
C SER A 144 -26.69 8.69 -7.24
N ASP A 145 -27.46 8.46 -6.17
CA ASP A 145 -28.21 9.52 -5.49
C ASP A 145 -27.22 10.51 -4.83
N GLU A 146 -27.44 11.81 -5.06
CA GLU A 146 -26.66 12.92 -4.48
C GLU A 146 -26.66 12.95 -2.95
N SER A 147 -27.56 12.20 -2.31
CA SER A 147 -27.65 12.03 -0.86
C SER A 147 -26.51 11.20 -0.25
N TYR A 148 -25.76 10.44 -1.06
CA TYR A 148 -24.59 9.69 -0.59
C TYR A 148 -23.34 10.57 -0.48
N GLY A 149 -22.53 10.28 0.54
CA GLY A 149 -21.23 10.92 0.72
C GLY A 149 -20.12 10.19 -0.04
N GLY A 150 -18.95 10.81 -0.10
CA GLY A 150 -17.75 10.24 -0.71
C GLY A 150 -17.11 11.17 -1.75
N TYR A 151 -16.32 10.59 -2.64
CA TYR A 151 -15.48 11.31 -3.58
C TYR A 151 -16.16 11.56 -4.93
N GLY A 152 -16.38 12.81 -5.31
CA GLY A 152 -16.96 13.15 -6.62
C GLY A 152 -18.26 12.41 -6.94
N VAL A 153 -19.14 12.21 -5.95
CA VAL A 153 -20.20 11.15 -5.96
C VAL A 153 -21.07 11.10 -7.22
N THR A 154 -21.42 12.24 -7.81
CA THR A 154 -22.26 12.30 -9.03
C THR A 154 -21.55 12.86 -10.24
N THR A 155 -20.49 13.65 -10.04
CA THR A 155 -19.72 14.30 -11.09
C THR A 155 -18.25 14.39 -10.68
N PRO A 156 -17.31 14.46 -11.65
CA PRO A 156 -15.91 14.66 -11.32
C PRO A 156 -15.67 16.03 -10.66
N THR A 157 -15.37 16.05 -9.37
CA THR A 157 -15.12 17.30 -8.61
C THR A 157 -13.73 17.36 -7.97
N TYR A 158 -13.04 16.22 -7.82
CA TYR A 158 -11.82 16.13 -6.99
C TYR A 158 -12.04 16.47 -5.51
N GLU A 159 -13.28 16.37 -5.05
CA GLU A 159 -13.67 16.76 -3.71
C GLU A 159 -14.46 15.64 -3.01
N TYR A 160 -14.34 15.62 -1.69
CA TYR A 160 -15.17 14.79 -0.84
C TYR A 160 -16.39 15.59 -0.37
N LYS A 161 -17.55 14.92 -0.34
CA LYS A 161 -18.81 15.47 0.14
C LYS A 161 -19.37 14.61 1.27
N ASP A 162 -19.96 15.25 2.27
CA ASP A 162 -20.76 14.57 3.29
C ASP A 162 -22.04 14.00 2.71
N GLY A 163 -22.45 12.85 3.25
CA GLY A 163 -23.74 12.28 2.96
C GLY A 163 -23.90 10.91 3.60
N THR A 164 -24.88 10.15 3.11
CA THR A 164 -25.14 8.81 3.60
C THR A 164 -23.90 7.94 3.45
N GLY A 165 -23.42 7.39 4.56
CA GLY A 165 -22.33 6.42 4.61
C GLY A 165 -20.91 7.02 4.61
N PHE A 166 -20.74 8.34 4.49
CA PHE A 166 -19.43 8.97 4.55
C PHE A 166 -19.50 10.42 5.06
N THR A 167 -18.63 10.75 6.02
CA THR A 167 -18.42 12.11 6.53
C THR A 167 -16.97 12.53 6.30
N ALA A 168 -16.74 13.55 5.47
CA ALA A 168 -15.42 13.93 4.96
C ALA A 168 -14.41 14.34 6.04
N ASP A 169 -14.89 14.89 7.14
CA ASP A 169 -14.00 15.34 8.21
C ASP A 169 -13.52 14.19 9.11
N THR A 170 -14.35 13.17 9.33
CA THR A 170 -14.07 12.09 10.30
C THR A 170 -13.66 10.78 9.66
N ASP A 171 -14.14 10.51 8.46
CA ASP A 171 -13.95 9.24 7.80
C ASP A 171 -12.67 9.23 6.97
N MET A 172 -12.12 8.04 6.80
CA MET A 172 -10.95 7.76 5.99
C MET A 172 -11.27 6.54 5.15
N ASP A 173 -11.45 6.74 3.85
CA ASP A 173 -11.76 5.64 2.94
C ASP A 173 -10.52 4.80 2.57
N PHE A 174 -10.72 3.82 1.70
CA PHE A 174 -9.68 2.84 1.37
C PHE A 174 -8.47 3.46 0.65
N ILE A 175 -8.67 4.49 -0.18
CA ILE A 175 -7.55 5.15 -0.87
C ILE A 175 -6.90 6.21 0.00
N GLN A 176 -7.65 6.91 0.84
CA GLN A 176 -7.09 7.82 1.85
C GLN A 176 -6.22 7.07 2.86
N GLY A 177 -6.59 5.85 3.23
CA GLY A 177 -5.78 5.01 4.11
C GLY A 177 -4.42 4.61 3.53
N VAL A 178 -4.27 4.63 2.20
CA VAL A 178 -3.04 4.20 1.51
C VAL A 178 -2.25 5.40 0.99
N LEU A 179 -2.90 6.30 0.25
CA LEU A 179 -2.30 7.49 -0.37
C LEU A 179 -2.34 8.74 0.52
N GLY A 180 -3.00 8.68 1.68
CA GLY A 180 -3.18 9.80 2.59
C GLY A 180 -4.48 10.58 2.36
N LYS A 181 -4.94 11.30 3.41
CA LYS A 181 -6.24 12.01 3.41
C LYS A 181 -6.40 12.96 2.21
N ASN A 182 -5.31 13.57 1.77
CA ASN A 182 -5.27 14.61 0.75
C ASN A 182 -4.96 14.09 -0.66
N TRP A 183 -5.03 12.77 -0.90
CA TRP A 183 -4.74 12.17 -2.22
C TRP A 183 -5.56 12.78 -3.36
N ASN A 184 -6.72 13.37 -3.07
CA ASN A 184 -7.57 14.04 -4.05
C ASN A 184 -6.88 15.22 -4.76
N ASN A 185 -5.79 15.74 -4.20
CA ASN A 185 -4.92 16.76 -4.82
C ASN A 185 -4.01 16.20 -5.93
N LEU A 186 -3.90 14.87 -6.06
CA LEU A 186 -3.12 14.25 -7.11
C LEU A 186 -3.86 14.35 -8.45
N HIS A 187 -3.24 14.99 -9.43
CA HIS A 187 -3.78 15.13 -10.78
C HIS A 187 -2.92 14.39 -11.80
N GLU A 188 -3.41 14.30 -13.03
CA GLU A 188 -2.68 13.67 -14.13
C GLU A 188 -1.23 14.20 -14.24
N GLY A 189 -0.29 13.26 -14.33
CA GLY A 189 1.13 13.52 -14.45
C GLY A 189 1.84 13.83 -13.13
N ASP A 190 1.13 13.93 -12.00
CA ASP A 190 1.76 13.91 -10.69
C ASP A 190 2.44 12.55 -10.45
N VAL A 191 3.47 12.54 -9.60
CA VAL A 191 4.28 11.34 -9.34
C VAL A 191 4.12 10.91 -7.89
N VAL A 192 3.84 9.63 -7.71
CA VAL A 192 3.75 8.96 -6.42
C VAL A 192 4.85 7.92 -6.31
N ASN A 193 5.66 8.01 -5.26
CA ASN A 193 6.66 7.00 -4.94
C ASN A 193 6.00 5.89 -4.15
N VAL A 194 6.07 4.66 -4.65
CA VAL A 194 5.47 3.47 -4.02
C VAL A 194 6.56 2.48 -3.68
N ARG A 195 6.68 2.13 -2.39
CA ARG A 195 7.69 1.19 -1.90
C ARG A 195 7.07 0.10 -1.05
N LEU A 196 7.51 -1.13 -1.27
CA LEU A 196 7.27 -2.23 -0.33
C LEU A 196 8.58 -2.56 0.38
N VAL A 197 8.54 -2.59 1.71
CA VAL A 197 9.69 -2.93 2.55
C VAL A 197 9.42 -4.27 3.23
N HIS A 198 10.29 -5.24 3.00
CA HIS A 198 10.26 -6.52 3.69
C HIS A 198 10.83 -6.32 5.10
N THR A 199 9.94 -6.32 6.09
CA THR A 199 10.27 -5.97 7.47
C THR A 199 11.30 -6.90 8.11
N PRO A 200 11.32 -8.23 7.88
CA PRO A 200 12.32 -9.10 8.47
C PRO A 200 13.75 -8.88 7.96
N SER A 201 13.92 -8.48 6.69
CA SER A 201 15.26 -8.21 6.15
C SER A 201 15.65 -6.73 6.19
N GLY A 202 14.68 -5.84 6.42
CA GLY A 202 14.84 -4.39 6.41
C GLY A 202 15.03 -3.78 5.01
N LYS A 203 14.92 -4.58 3.94
CA LYS A 203 15.19 -4.13 2.57
C LYS A 203 13.92 -3.73 1.84
N VAL A 204 14.06 -2.73 0.97
CA VAL A 204 13.06 -2.39 -0.04
C VAL A 204 13.06 -3.50 -1.09
N ILE A 205 11.91 -4.13 -1.31
CA ILE A 205 11.74 -5.23 -2.27
C ILE A 205 11.02 -4.80 -3.54
N TYR A 206 10.36 -3.64 -3.50
CA TYR A 206 9.76 -2.97 -4.66
C TYR A 206 9.83 -1.46 -4.47
N ASN A 207 10.12 -0.74 -5.56
CA ASN A 207 10.20 0.72 -5.61
C ASN A 207 9.82 1.19 -7.02
N GLU A 208 8.76 1.97 -7.15
CA GLU A 208 8.30 2.52 -8.42
C GLU A 208 7.86 3.98 -8.26
N GLU A 209 8.26 4.82 -9.22
CA GLU A 209 7.69 6.15 -9.42
C GLU A 209 6.48 6.03 -10.35
N VAL A 210 5.29 6.12 -9.78
CA VAL A 210 4.03 5.92 -10.50
C VAL A 210 3.47 7.26 -10.92
N LYS A 211 3.27 7.46 -12.22
CA LYS A 211 2.56 8.62 -12.75
C LYS A 211 1.06 8.44 -12.60
N VAL A 212 0.40 9.43 -12.00
CA VAL A 212 -1.05 9.48 -11.86
C VAL A 212 -1.68 9.69 -13.23
N ARG A 213 -2.71 8.88 -13.54
CA ARG A 213 -3.50 9.01 -14.77
C ARG A 213 -4.82 9.72 -14.50
N GLY A 214 -5.24 10.56 -15.44
CA GLY A 214 -6.55 11.21 -15.46
C GLY A 214 -7.58 10.43 -16.31
N LEU A 215 -8.68 11.11 -16.63
CA LEU A 215 -9.69 10.70 -17.62
C LEU A 215 -9.17 10.85 -19.05
#